data_AF-A0A3A9SQ48-F1
#
_entry.id   AF-A0A3A9SQ48-F1
#
_cell.length_a   1.000
_cell.length_b   1.000
_cell.length_c   1.000
_cell.angle_alpha   90.00
_cell.angle_beta   90.00
_cell.angle_gamma   90.00
#
_symmetry.space_group_name_H-M   'P 1'
#
loop_
_entity.id
_entity.type
_entity.pdbx_description
1 polymer ?
#
loop_
_entity_poly.entity_id
_entity_poly.type
_entity_poly.pdbx_seq_one_letter_code
_entity_poly.pdbx_strand_id
1 'polypeptide(L)' 'MIRASICTGEQVAGFKDLVTGEFHEIMLIRDEKDVEDFKKAYGVEKVEKEY' A
#
# COMPACT_ATOMS: atom_id res chain seq x y z
N MET A 1 -1.79 3.63 2.02
CA MET A 1 -1.75 3.96 0.58
C MET A 1 -1.18 2.74 -0.15
N ILE A 2 -1.64 2.43 -1.35
CA ILE A 2 -1.07 1.36 -2.19
C ILE A 2 -0.44 2.04 -3.40
N ARG A 3 0.82 1.73 -3.68
CA ARG A 3 1.55 2.22 -4.84
C ARG A 3 1.80 1.06 -5.79
N ALA A 4 1.52 1.24 -7.07
CA ALA A 4 1.87 0.26 -8.10
C ALA A 4 3.22 0.61 -8.75
N SER A 5 4.10 -0.38 -8.91
CA SER A 5 5.31 -0.22 -9.71
C SER A 5 5.00 -0.48 -11.18
N ILE A 6 5.09 0.56 -12.00
CA ILE A 6 4.83 0.52 -13.46
C ILE A 6 5.85 -0.34 -14.23
N CYS A 7 6.98 -0.73 -13.62
CA CYS A 7 8.00 -1.55 -14.26
C CYS A 7 7.82 -3.07 -14.04
N THR A 8 7.19 -3.51 -12.94
CA THR A 8 7.03 -4.95 -12.62
C THR A 8 5.57 -5.39 -12.45
N GLY A 9 4.63 -4.44 -12.38
CA GLY A 9 3.20 -4.72 -12.14
C GLY A 9 2.90 -5.10 -10.69
N GLU A 10 3.90 -5.08 -9.81
CA GLU A 10 3.74 -5.36 -8.39
C GLU A 10 3.10 -4.16 -7.68
N GLN A 11 2.15 -4.45 -6.81
CA GLN A 11 1.56 -3.44 -5.92
C GLN A 11 2.20 -3.55 -4.54
N VAL A 12 2.43 -2.41 -3.90
CA VAL A 12 3.01 -2.34 -2.56
C VAL A 12 2.12 -1.45 -1.70
N ALA A 13 1.64 -1.98 -0.59
CA ALA A 13 1.00 -1.22 0.46
C ALA A 13 2.04 -0.60 1.37
N GLY A 14 1.83 0.66 1.70
CA GLY A 14 2.74 1.45 2.50
C GLY A 14 2.11 2.70 3.07
N PHE A 15 2.91 3.42 3.86
CA PHE A 15 2.53 4.71 4.42
C PHE A 15 3.40 5.80 3.81
N LYS A 16 2.75 6.86 3.37
CA LYS A 16 3.43 8.07 2.92
C LYS A 16 3.49 9.02 4.10
N ASP A 17 4.70 9.38 4.50
CA ASP A 17 4.90 10.48 5.44
C ASP A 17 4.46 11.78 4.74
N LEU A 18 3.51 12.49 5.34
CA LEU A 18 2.96 13.73 4.78
C LEU A 18 3.88 14.93 4.99
N VAL A 19 4.83 14.85 5.93
CA VAL A 19 5.80 15.89 6.24
C VAL A 19 7.01 15.78 5.33
N THR A 20 7.58 14.57 5.18
CA THR A 20 8.79 14.34 4.37
C THR A 20 8.48 13.95 2.93
N GLY A 21 7.27 13.44 2.67
CA GLY A 21 6.89 12.86 1.38
C GLY A 21 7.43 11.46 1.13
N GLU A 22 8.17 10.88 2.09
CA GLU A 22 8.77 9.56 1.96
C GLU A 22 7.69 8.46 2.00
N PHE A 23 7.81 7.48 1.10
CA PHE A 23 6.92 6.33 1.08
C PHE A 23 7.61 5.13 1.72
N HIS A 24 7.10 4.70 2.86
CA HIS A 24 7.54 3.50 3.54
C HIS A 24 6.76 2.29 3.02
N GLU A 25 7.47 1.42 2.32
CA GLU A 25 6.96 0.15 1.81
C GLU A 25 6.83 -0.85 2.97
N ILE A 26 5.63 -1.41 3.15
CA ILE A 26 5.32 -2.27 4.29
C ILE A 26 5.00 -3.69 3.84
N MET A 27 4.22 -3.84 2.77
CA MET A 27 3.70 -5.13 2.33
C MET A 27 3.53 -5.17 0.82
N LEU A 28 3.97 -6.27 0.20
CA LEU A 28 3.67 -6.56 -1.20
C LEU A 28 2.20 -7.02 -1.30
N ILE A 29 1.47 -6.43 -2.24
CA ILE A 29 0.07 -6.73 -2.53
C ILE A 29 0.02 -7.48 -3.86
N ARG A 30 -0.41 -8.74 -3.81
CA ARG A 30 -0.59 -9.60 -4.99
C ARG A 30 -2.05 -9.71 -5.39
N ASP A 31 -2.95 -9.71 -4.40
CA ASP A 31 -4.39 -9.84 -4.61
C ASP A 31 -5.20 -8.99 -3.62
N GLU A 32 -6.53 -9.06 -3.73
CA GLU A 32 -7.42 -8.31 -2.84
C GLU A 32 -7.39 -8.82 -1.39
N LYS A 33 -7.00 -10.08 -1.15
CA LYS A 33 -6.87 -10.62 0.20
C LYS A 33 -5.71 -9.96 0.93
N ASP A 34 -4.59 -9.74 0.25
CA ASP A 34 -3.46 -8.99 0.84
C ASP A 34 -3.89 -7.57 1.24
N VAL A 35 -4.80 -6.94 0.48
CA VAL A 35 -5.37 -5.63 0.83
C VAL A 35 -6.25 -5.72 2.08
N GLU A 36 -7.09 -6.73 2.21
CA GLU A 36 -7.90 -6.94 3.41
C GLU A 36 -7.05 -7.24 4.65
N ASP A 37 -6.01 -8.05 4.48
CA ASP A 37 -5.10 -8.41 5.56
C ASP A 37 -4.29 -7.19 5.99
N PHE A 38 -3.84 -6.35 5.05
CA PHE A 38 -3.24 -5.05 5.36
C PHE A 38 -4.20 -4.14 6.14
N LYS A 39 -5.46 -4.05 5.70
CA LYS A 39 -6.49 -3.25 6.40
C LYS A 39 -6.71 -3.71 7.83
N LYS A 40 -6.84 -5.03 8.04
CA LYS A 40 -7.03 -5.63 9.37
C LYS A 40 -5.79 -5.47 10.25
N ALA A 41 -4.60 -5.68 9.69
CA ALA A 41 -3.34 -5.59 10.42
C ALA A 41 -3.08 -4.17 10.95
N TYR A 42 -3.41 -3.14 10.17
CA TYR A 42 -3.18 -1.74 10.52
C TYR A 42 -4.44 -1.00 10.99
N GLY A 43 -5.58 -1.67 11.07
CA GLY A 43 -6.86 -1.06 11.50
C GLY A 43 -7.34 0.06 10.59
N VAL A 44 -7.00 0.02 9.30
CA VAL A 44 -7.37 1.07 8.33
C VAL A 44 -8.63 0.67 7.56
N GLU A 45 -9.65 1.51 7.57
CA GLU A 45 -10.91 1.24 6.85
C GLU A 45 -10.75 1.36 5.33
N LYS A 46 -9.96 2.34 4.88
CA LYS A 46 -9.78 2.65 3.46
C LYS A 46 -8.30 2.79 3.14
N VAL A 47 -7.94 2.28 1.96
CA VAL A 47 -6.60 2.37 1.41
C VAL A 47 -6.73 2.97 0.02
N GLU A 48 -6.14 4.15 -0.16
CA GLU A 48 -6.09 4.80 -1.46
C GLU A 48 -5.01 4.16 -2.34
N LYS A 49 -5.33 3.96 -3.62
CA LYS A 49 -4.41 3.43 -4.63
C LYS A 49 -3.85 4.60 -5.45
N GLU A 50 -2.53 4.77 -5.42
CA GLU A 50 -1.76 5.71 -6.24
C GLU A 50 -1.15 4.89 -7.39
N TYR A 51 -1.55 5.22 -8.63
CA TYR A 51 -1.12 4.54 -9.87
C TYR A 51 -0.09 5.39 -10.63
#